data_AF-A0A8I6RNB7-F1
#
_entry.id   AF-A0A8I6RNB7-F1
#
_cell.length_a   1.000
_cell.length_b   1.000
_cell.length_c   1.000
_cell.angle_alpha   90.00
_cell.angle_beta   90.00
_cell.angle_gamma   90.00
#
_symmetry.space_group_name_H-M   'P 1'
#
loop_
_entity.id
_entity.type
_entity.pdbx_description
1 polymer ?
#
loop_
_entity_poly.entity_id
_entity_poly.type
_entity_poly.pdbx_seq_one_letter_code
_entity_poly.pdbx_strand_id
1 'polypeptide(L)'
;MVVLPKLHSCSLIDFDLNNPSHSFILYKWCLSLSRRLPIFERSAYRKALTWKLGRAWAQLALAIGPEDAKLILSECEKLGNIPPGNWASYIDNVNSVRQGRQVQMESVDTSFITTFLTILGVIIICLAIYSLLWRMKPLKNTEMN
;
A
#
# COMPACT_ATOMS: atom_id res chain seq x y z
N MET A 1 -12.26 36.20 1.44
CA MET A 1 -11.92 34.76 1.50
C MET A 1 -13.09 33.99 0.89
N VAL A 2 -13.04 33.65 -0.40
CA VAL A 2 -14.15 32.96 -1.08
C VAL A 2 -13.96 31.46 -0.86
N VAL A 3 -14.69 30.90 0.10
CA VAL A 3 -14.82 29.46 0.29
C VAL A 3 -15.52 28.91 -0.96
N LEU A 4 -14.79 28.25 -1.85
CA LEU A 4 -15.30 27.65 -3.09
C LEU A 4 -16.24 26.46 -2.75
N PRO A 5 -17.57 26.60 -2.84
CA PRO A 5 -18.50 25.53 -2.48
C PRO A 5 -18.59 24.44 -3.56
N LYS A 6 -17.92 24.62 -4.71
CA LYS A 6 -18.09 23.77 -5.91
C LYS A 6 -16.94 22.80 -6.21
N LEU A 7 -15.82 22.88 -5.50
CA LEU A 7 -14.78 21.83 -5.51
C LEU A 7 -15.24 20.55 -4.78
N HIS A 8 -16.24 20.67 -3.89
CA HIS A 8 -16.97 19.55 -3.28
C HIS A 8 -17.62 18.61 -4.30
N SER A 9 -17.98 19.09 -5.49
CA SER A 9 -18.61 18.26 -6.52
C SER A 9 -17.68 17.13 -6.99
N CYS A 10 -16.37 17.38 -6.99
CA CYS A 10 -15.37 16.37 -7.36
C CYS A 10 -15.10 15.39 -6.21
N SER A 11 -15.37 15.76 -4.96
CA SER A 11 -15.11 14.89 -3.79
C SER A 11 -16.04 13.69 -3.73
N LEU A 12 -17.25 13.79 -4.29
CA LEU A 12 -18.25 12.71 -4.34
C LEU A 12 -18.04 11.69 -5.46
N ILE A 13 -17.15 11.98 -6.42
CA ILE A 13 -16.88 11.09 -7.55
C ILE A 13 -15.81 10.09 -7.14
N ASP A 14 -16.17 8.81 -7.10
CA ASP A 14 -15.22 7.72 -6.93
C ASP A 14 -15.21 6.83 -8.18
N PHE A 15 -14.01 6.39 -8.57
CA PHE A 15 -13.81 5.55 -9.75
C PHE A 15 -13.59 4.11 -9.29
N ASP A 16 -14.52 3.23 -9.64
CA ASP A 16 -14.38 1.80 -9.44
C ASP A 16 -13.74 1.15 -10.67
N LEU A 17 -12.52 0.62 -10.49
CA LEU A 17 -11.79 -0.06 -11.57
C LEU A 17 -12.07 -1.56 -11.65
N ASN A 18 -13.02 -2.10 -10.88
CA ASN A 18 -13.61 -3.41 -11.18
C ASN A 18 -14.33 -3.40 -12.54
N ASN A 19 -14.80 -2.21 -12.99
CA ASN A 19 -15.29 -1.98 -14.33
C ASN A 19 -14.62 -0.73 -14.94
N PRO A 20 -13.43 -0.86 -15.53
CA PRO A 20 -12.66 0.26 -16.07
C PRO A 20 -13.43 1.06 -17.13
N SER A 21 -14.22 0.37 -17.96
CA SER A 21 -15.05 0.99 -18.99
C SER A 21 -16.07 1.96 -18.40
N HIS A 22 -16.76 1.56 -17.32
CA HIS A 22 -17.70 2.43 -16.63
C HIS A 22 -17.00 3.64 -16.01
N SER A 23 -15.85 3.44 -15.37
CA SER A 23 -15.04 4.53 -14.82
C SER A 23 -14.60 5.55 -15.88
N PHE A 24 -14.25 5.09 -17.08
CA PHE A 24 -13.91 5.99 -18.18
C PHE A 24 -15.11 6.76 -18.73
N ILE A 25 -16.28 6.13 -18.82
CA ILE A 25 -17.53 6.82 -19.21
C ILE A 25 -17.86 7.91 -18.20
N LEU A 26 -17.80 7.59 -16.90
CA LEU A 26 -18.03 8.55 -15.82
C LEU A 26 -17.04 9.72 -15.92
N TYR A 27 -15.75 9.44 -16.13
CA TYR A 27 -14.73 10.46 -16.31
C TYR A 27 -15.03 11.40 -17.49
N LYS A 28 -15.36 10.83 -18.66
CA LYS A 28 -15.74 11.61 -19.86
C LYS A 28 -16.98 12.47 -19.60
N TRP A 29 -17.97 11.93 -18.88
CA TRP A 29 -19.17 12.67 -18.53
C TRP A 29 -18.87 13.84 -17.58
N CYS A 30 -18.06 13.62 -16.55
CA CYS A 30 -17.60 14.67 -15.65
C CYS A 30 -16.77 15.75 -16.37
N LEU A 31 -15.93 15.38 -17.34
CA LEU A 31 -15.23 16.34 -18.19
C LEU A 31 -16.21 17.19 -19.03
N SER A 32 -17.27 16.58 -19.56
CA SER A 32 -18.32 17.30 -20.30
C SER A 32 -19.05 18.29 -19.39
N LEU A 33 -19.45 17.86 -18.20
CA LEU A 33 -20.11 18.70 -17.19
C LEU A 33 -19.21 19.87 -16.75
N SER A 34 -17.89 19.67 -16.66
CA SER A 34 -16.94 20.74 -16.32
C SER A 34 -16.98 21.93 -17.28
N ARG A 35 -17.50 21.76 -18.51
CA ARG A 35 -17.67 22.87 -19.47
C ARG A 35 -18.67 23.91 -18.96
N ARG A 36 -19.61 23.52 -18.09
CA ARG A 36 -20.60 24.41 -17.48
C ARG A 36 -20.03 25.20 -16.29
N LEU A 37 -18.82 24.86 -15.82
CA LEU A 37 -18.15 25.59 -14.74
C LEU A 37 -17.49 26.87 -15.27
N PRO A 38 -17.34 27.90 -14.41
CA PRO A 38 -16.52 29.06 -14.71
C PRO A 38 -15.09 28.67 -15.12
N ILE A 39 -14.47 29.46 -15.99
CA ILE A 39 -13.15 29.15 -16.58
C ILE A 39 -12.09 28.88 -15.50
N PHE A 40 -12.07 29.67 -14.42
CA PHE A 40 -11.12 29.53 -13.32
C PHE A 40 -11.33 28.24 -12.49
N GLU A 41 -12.56 27.73 -12.40
CA GLU A 41 -12.87 26.47 -11.68
C GLU A 41 -12.66 25.24 -12.56
N ARG A 42 -12.85 25.39 -13.88
CA ARG A 42 -12.76 24.28 -14.84
C ARG A 42 -11.40 23.60 -14.82
N SER A 43 -10.31 24.37 -14.75
CA SER A 43 -8.95 23.83 -14.73
C SER A 43 -8.68 23.04 -13.44
N ALA A 44 -9.07 23.61 -12.29
CA ALA A 44 -8.93 22.98 -10.98
C ALA A 44 -9.77 21.70 -10.89
N TYR A 45 -11.03 21.75 -11.34
CA TYR A 45 -11.91 20.58 -11.37
C TYR A 45 -11.35 19.46 -12.23
N ARG A 46 -10.87 19.77 -13.45
CA ARG A 46 -10.28 18.76 -14.34
C ARG A 46 -9.02 18.14 -13.72
N LYS A 47 -8.13 18.95 -13.15
CA LYS A 47 -6.94 18.44 -12.44
C LYS A 47 -7.32 17.49 -11.30
N ALA A 48 -8.29 17.88 -10.46
CA ALA A 48 -8.77 17.04 -9.37
C ALA A 48 -9.38 15.72 -9.87
N LEU A 49 -10.18 15.77 -10.93
CA LEU A 49 -10.80 14.60 -11.56
C LEU A 49 -9.74 13.65 -12.14
N THR A 50 -8.76 14.18 -12.88
CA THR A 50 -7.63 13.41 -13.43
C THR A 50 -6.83 12.75 -12.32
N TRP A 51 -6.53 13.49 -11.25
CA TRP A 51 -5.80 12.96 -10.11
C TRP A 51 -6.56 11.81 -9.41
N LYS A 52 -7.89 11.93 -9.25
CA LYS A 52 -8.71 10.86 -8.66
C LYS A 52 -8.71 9.58 -9.49
N LEU A 53 -8.88 9.69 -10.81
CA LEU A 53 -8.82 8.52 -11.69
C LEU A 53 -7.41 7.90 -11.68
N GLY A 54 -6.36 8.72 -11.72
CA GLY A 54 -4.98 8.26 -11.60
C GLY A 54 -4.71 7.55 -10.26
N ARG A 55 -5.27 8.05 -9.16
CA ARG A 55 -5.18 7.40 -7.84
C ARG A 55 -5.88 6.03 -7.83
N ALA A 56 -7.04 5.91 -8.45
CA ALA A 56 -7.72 4.63 -8.57
C ALA A 56 -6.84 3.61 -9.33
N TRP A 57 -6.20 4.04 -10.43
CA TRP A 57 -5.25 3.20 -11.18
C TRP A 57 -4.05 2.78 -10.35
N ALA A 58 -3.50 3.69 -9.54
CA ALA A 58 -2.42 3.36 -8.60
C ALA A 58 -2.88 2.35 -7.53
N GLN A 59 -4.11 2.47 -7.03
CA GLN A 59 -4.67 1.51 -6.06
C GLN A 59 -4.90 0.14 -6.68
N LEU A 60 -5.40 0.08 -7.91
CA LEU A 60 -5.54 -1.17 -8.65
C LEU A 60 -4.16 -1.83 -8.84
N ALA A 61 -3.18 -1.07 -9.32
CA ALA A 61 -1.81 -1.57 -9.48
C ALA A 61 -1.19 -2.07 -8.17
N LEU A 62 -1.51 -1.45 -7.03
CA LEU A 62 -1.10 -1.95 -5.72
C LEU A 62 -1.74 -3.29 -5.36
N ALA A 63 -3.00 -3.52 -5.76
CA ALA A 63 -3.77 -4.71 -5.44
C ALA A 63 -3.40 -5.91 -6.32
N ILE A 64 -3.41 -5.74 -7.65
CA ILE A 64 -3.17 -6.84 -8.60
C ILE A 64 -1.75 -6.89 -9.12
N GLY A 65 -1.02 -5.77 -9.09
CA GLY A 65 0.30 -5.65 -9.68
C GLY A 65 0.34 -4.62 -10.81
N PRO A 66 1.50 -3.98 -11.03
CA PRO A 66 1.68 -2.94 -12.04
C PRO A 66 1.53 -3.44 -13.47
N GLU A 67 2.06 -4.63 -13.78
CA GLU A 67 2.04 -5.21 -15.12
C GLU A 67 0.62 -5.63 -15.52
N ASP A 68 -0.11 -6.26 -14.60
CA ASP A 68 -1.51 -6.62 -14.81
C ASP A 68 -2.40 -5.37 -14.98
N ALA A 69 -2.16 -4.33 -14.18
CA ALA A 69 -2.86 -3.05 -14.33
C ALA A 69 -2.55 -2.39 -15.68
N LYS A 70 -1.31 -2.46 -16.19
CA LYS A 70 -0.95 -1.98 -17.53
C LYS A 70 -1.61 -2.78 -18.63
N LEU A 71 -1.76 -4.09 -18.46
CA LEU A 71 -2.44 -4.95 -19.42
C LEU A 71 -3.93 -4.57 -19.53
N ILE A 72 -4.62 -4.41 -18.39
CA ILE A 72 -6.01 -3.94 -18.36
C ILE A 72 -6.14 -2.55 -19.00
N LEU A 73 -5.19 -1.65 -18.72
CA LEU A 73 -5.15 -0.33 -19.34
C LEU A 73 -5.01 -0.45 -20.87
N SER A 74 -4.09 -1.28 -21.37
CA SER A 74 -3.89 -1.51 -22.81
C SER A 74 -5.14 -2.10 -23.49
N GLU A 75 -5.83 -3.02 -22.83
CA GLU A 75 -7.11 -3.55 -23.34
C GLU A 75 -8.16 -2.44 -23.46
N CYS A 76 -8.24 -1.56 -22.47
CA CYS A 76 -9.12 -0.41 -22.53
C CYS A 76 -8.75 0.59 -23.65
N GLU A 77 -7.46 0.73 -23.98
CA GLU A 77 -6.97 1.56 -25.12
C GLU A 77 -7.46 1.01 -26.45
N LYS A 78 -7.37 -0.31 -26.64
CA LYS A 78 -7.83 -1.00 -27.85
C LYS A 78 -9.33 -0.85 -28.06
N LEU A 79 -10.10 -0.78 -26.98
CA LEU A 79 -11.55 -0.54 -27.02
C LEU A 79 -11.92 0.93 -27.35
N GLY A 80 -10.93 1.81 -27.58
CA GLY A 80 -11.14 3.19 -28.02
C GLY A 80 -11.75 4.11 -26.95
N ASN A 81 -11.81 3.66 -25.70
CA ASN A 81 -12.56 4.33 -24.64
C ASN A 81 -11.71 5.14 -23.65
N ILE A 82 -10.40 5.22 -23.85
CA ILE A 82 -9.52 5.88 -22.89
C ILE A 82 -9.59 7.41 -23.01
N PRO A 83 -9.86 8.10 -21.90
CA PRO A 83 -9.75 9.54 -21.85
C PRO A 83 -8.29 10.00 -21.89
N PRO A 84 -8.01 11.22 -22.38
CA PRO A 84 -6.66 11.75 -22.42
C PRO A 84 -6.06 11.82 -21.01
N GLY A 85 -4.87 11.22 -20.86
CA GLY A 85 -4.12 11.20 -19.61
C GLY A 85 -2.94 10.24 -19.67
N ASN A 86 -1.91 10.50 -18.87
CA ASN A 86 -0.76 9.60 -18.73
C ASN A 86 -1.04 8.58 -17.62
N TRP A 87 -1.97 7.67 -17.84
CA TRP A 87 -2.41 6.72 -16.80
C TRP A 87 -1.31 5.74 -16.41
N ALA A 88 -0.46 5.35 -17.38
CA ALA A 88 0.72 4.52 -17.16
C ALA A 88 1.67 5.14 -16.11
N SER A 89 1.89 6.46 -16.12
CA SER A 89 2.78 7.08 -15.11
C SER A 89 2.27 6.95 -13.68
N TYR A 90 0.94 6.87 -13.48
CA TYR A 90 0.38 6.64 -12.14
C TYR A 90 0.63 5.21 -11.66
N ILE A 91 0.62 4.25 -12.59
CA ILE A 91 0.96 2.85 -12.32
C ILE A 91 2.47 2.72 -12.06
N ASP A 92 3.31 3.38 -12.86
CA ASP A 92 4.78 3.34 -12.68
C ASP A 92 5.23 3.96 -11.36
N ASN A 93 4.55 5.02 -10.90
CA ASN A 93 4.81 5.60 -9.58
C ASN A 93 4.51 4.64 -8.42
N VAL A 94 3.72 3.58 -8.63
CA VAL A 94 3.52 2.52 -7.63
C VAL A 94 4.74 1.61 -7.54
N ASN A 95 5.45 1.38 -8.65
CA ASN A 95 6.64 0.53 -8.68
C ASN A 95 7.78 1.11 -7.86
N SER A 96 8.01 2.42 -7.91
CA SER A 96 9.01 3.07 -7.06
C SER A 96 8.67 2.94 -5.57
N VAL A 97 7.39 3.00 -5.21
CA VAL A 97 6.92 2.81 -3.82
C VAL A 97 7.03 1.35 -3.38
N ARG A 98 6.66 0.38 -4.23
CA ARG A 98 6.82 -1.07 -3.96
C ARG A 98 8.30 -1.45 -3.82
N GLN A 99 9.16 -0.98 -4.73
CA GLN A 99 10.61 -1.23 -4.67
C GLN A 99 11.24 -0.60 -3.42
N GLY A 100 10.88 0.65 -3.08
CA GLY A 100 11.35 1.27 -1.82
C GLY A 100 10.91 0.51 -0.56
N ARG A 101 9.72 -0.08 -0.58
CA ARG A 101 9.19 -0.88 0.54
C ARG A 101 9.79 -2.30 0.61
N GLN A 102 10.09 -2.92 -0.52
CA GLN A 102 10.80 -4.21 -0.57
C GLN A 102 12.25 -4.07 -0.10
N VAL A 103 12.95 -2.99 -0.48
CA VAL A 103 14.30 -2.70 0.02
C VAL A 103 14.32 -2.53 1.55
N GLN A 104 13.28 -1.94 2.15
CA GLN A 104 13.15 -1.84 3.61
C GLN A 104 12.79 -3.16 4.31
N MET A 105 12.17 -4.11 3.62
CA MET A 105 11.80 -5.41 4.20
C MET A 105 12.97 -6.41 4.15
N GLU A 106 13.83 -6.34 3.13
CA GLU A 106 15.10 -7.08 3.10
C GLU A 106 16.12 -6.58 4.13
N SER A 107 15.99 -5.33 4.59
CA SER A 107 16.82 -4.79 5.67
C SER A 107 16.29 -5.05 7.07
N VAL A 108 15.30 -5.95 7.25
CA VAL A 108 14.97 -6.45 8.60
C VAL A 108 16.11 -7.38 9.00
N ASP A 109 17.08 -6.75 9.65
CA ASP A 109 18.28 -7.29 10.29
C ASP A 109 18.16 -8.77 10.67
N THR A 110 18.57 -9.65 9.76
CA THR A 110 18.83 -11.07 10.04
C THR A 110 19.83 -11.24 11.19
N SER A 111 20.65 -10.21 11.44
CA SER A 111 21.52 -10.08 12.60
C SER A 111 20.76 -10.01 13.93
N PHE A 112 19.60 -9.34 14.00
CA PHE A 112 18.78 -9.22 15.21
C PHE A 112 18.10 -10.56 15.57
N ILE A 113 17.55 -11.26 14.58
CA ILE A 113 16.90 -12.57 14.79
C ILE A 113 17.92 -13.60 15.27
N THR A 114 19.11 -13.62 14.67
CA THR A 114 20.19 -14.54 15.07
C THR A 114 20.77 -14.21 16.45
N THR A 115 20.91 -12.93 16.82
CA THR A 115 21.30 -12.56 18.20
C THR A 115 20.23 -12.92 19.22
N PHE A 116 18.95 -12.71 18.90
CA PHE A 116 17.86 -13.05 19.82
C PHE A 116 17.80 -14.56 20.09
N LEU A 117 17.94 -15.39 19.04
CA LEU A 117 17.92 -16.85 19.17
C LEU A 117 19.13 -17.39 19.94
N THR A 118 20.32 -16.80 19.78
CA THR A 118 21.51 -17.21 20.55
C THR A 118 21.39 -16.88 22.03
N ILE A 119 20.90 -15.68 22.37
CA ILE A 119 20.65 -15.28 23.77
C ILE A 119 19.62 -16.20 24.42
N LEU A 120 18.51 -16.49 23.73
CA LEU A 120 17.47 -17.39 24.24
C LEU A 120 18.02 -18.80 24.49
N GLY A 121 18.85 -19.32 23.57
CA GLY A 121 19.51 -20.62 23.72
C GLY A 121 20.42 -20.69 24.94
N VAL A 122 21.22 -19.65 25.19
CA VAL A 122 22.10 -19.58 26.38
C VAL A 122 21.29 -19.57 27.68
N ILE A 123 20.19 -18.82 27.73
CA ILE A 123 19.33 -18.76 28.94
C ILE A 123 18.75 -20.14 29.27
N ILE A 124 18.27 -20.87 28.26
CA ILE A 124 17.73 -22.23 28.44
C ILE A 124 18.79 -23.18 29.00
N ILE A 125 20.02 -23.14 28.46
CA ILE A 125 21.12 -23.98 28.93
C ILE A 125 21.48 -23.64 30.39
N CYS A 126 21.57 -22.36 30.75
CA CYS A 126 21.84 -21.93 32.12
C CYS A 126 20.77 -22.40 33.11
N LEU A 127 19.49 -22.32 32.74
CA LEU A 127 18.37 -22.82 33.56
C LEU A 127 18.43 -24.35 33.74
N ALA A 128 18.77 -25.08 32.68
CA ALA A 128 18.94 -26.53 32.74
C ALA A 128 20.07 -26.92 33.70
N ILE A 129 21.24 -26.26 33.61
CA ILE A 129 22.38 -26.50 34.50
C ILE A 129 22.01 -26.16 35.96
N TYR A 130 21.36 -25.02 36.19
CA TYR A 130 20.93 -24.63 37.54
C TYR A 130 19.99 -25.67 38.16
N SER A 131 19.02 -26.19 37.37
CA SER A 131 18.10 -27.22 37.83
C SER A 131 18.81 -28.55 38.17
N LEU A 132 19.87 -28.89 37.41
CA LEU A 132 20.67 -30.08 37.63
C LEU A 132 21.50 -29.96 38.92
N LEU A 133 22.14 -28.80 39.13
CA LEU A 133 22.92 -28.50 40.32
C LEU A 133 22.05 -28.44 41.58
N TRP A 134 20.83 -27.91 41.49
CA TRP A 134 19.88 -27.92 42.61
C TRP A 134 19.48 -29.34 43.02
N ARG A 135 19.31 -30.25 42.06
CA ARG A 135 19.01 -31.68 42.32
C ARG A 135 20.18 -32.46 42.91
N MET A 136 21.41 -31.96 42.80
CA MET A 136 22.61 -32.62 43.34
C MET A 136 22.99 -32.17 44.76
N LYS A 137 22.20 -31.32 45.44
CA LYS A 137 22.44 -31.04 46.87
C LYS A 137 22.25 -32.32 47.71
N PRO A 138 23.27 -32.81 48.42
CA PRO A 138 23.14 -33.99 49.27
C PRO A 138 22.27 -33.66 50.49
N LEU A 139 21.26 -34.51 50.75
CA LEU A 139 20.55 -34.59 52.02
C LEU A 139 21.57 -34.87 53.13
N LYS A 140 22.01 -33.83 53.83
CA LYS A 140 22.83 -33.95 55.04
C LYS A 140 21.97 -33.55 56.24
N ASN A 141 21.86 -34.50 57.17
CA ASN A 141 21.32 -34.43 58.53
C ASN A 141 19.88 -34.94 58.72
N THR A 142 19.78 -36.24 59.01
CA THR A 142 18.81 -36.72 60.01
C THR A 142 19.34 -37.96 60.74
N GLU A 143 20.55 -37.90 61.30
CA GLU A 143 20.93 -38.77 62.42
C GLU A 143 21.80 -37.98 63.39
N MET A 144 21.19 -37.55 64.49
CA MET A 144 21.85 -37.22 65.76
C MET A 144 20.89 -37.63 66.87
N ASN A 145 21.03 -38.88 67.32
CA ASN A 145 20.93 -39.24 68.74
C ASN A 145 22.30 -39.00 69.37
#